data_AF-A0A2D9F3H4-F1
#
_entry.id   AF-A0A2D9F3H4-F1
#
_cell.length_a   1.000
_cell.length_b   1.000
_cell.length_c   1.000
_cell.angle_alpha   90.00
_cell.angle_beta   90.00
_cell.angle_gamma   90.00
#
_symmetry.space_group_name_H-M   'P 1'
#
loop_
_entity.id
_entity.type
_entity.pdbx_description
1 polymer ?
#
loop_
_entity_poly.entity_id
_entity_poly.type
_entity_poly.pdbx_seq_one_letter_code
_entity_poly.pdbx_strand_id
1 'polypeptide(L)' 'MAETALLHDQDDPDLSEHVVGIDWKMTLPISEAKTFAGAFANQNVVCKLRDPATLEFLRAEFGATSAEIDG' A
#
# COMPACT_ATOMS: atom_id res chain seq x y z
N MET A 1 24.31 -3.57 18.08
CA MET A 1 23.45 -3.70 16.88
C MET A 1 22.17 -4.31 17.39
N ALA A 2 21.05 -3.58 17.38
CA ALA A 2 19.78 -4.18 17.77
C ALA A 2 19.44 -5.22 16.70
N GLU A 3 19.45 -6.49 17.09
CA GLU A 3 18.99 -7.58 16.24
C GLU A 3 17.51 -7.33 15.97
N THR A 4 17.18 -7.10 14.69
CA THR A 4 15.81 -6.81 14.30
C THR A 4 14.98 -8.07 14.59
N ALA A 5 13.99 -7.97 15.49
CA ALA A 5 13.19 -9.11 15.93
C ALA A 5 12.35 -9.77 14.83
N LEU A 6 12.38 -9.23 13.59
CA LEU A 6 11.68 -9.73 12.40
C LEU A 6 12.02 -11.17 11.99
N LEU A 7 13.07 -11.77 12.56
CA LEU A 7 13.48 -13.15 12.27
C LEU A 7 13.23 -14.10 13.44
N HIS A 8 12.58 -13.62 14.52
CA HIS A 8 12.39 -14.39 15.75
C HIS A 8 11.63 -15.70 15.51
N ASP A 9 10.57 -15.66 14.70
CA ASP A 9 9.71 -16.81 14.38
C ASP A 9 9.80 -17.23 12.90
N GLN A 10 10.96 -17.02 12.25
CA GLN A 10 11.13 -17.23 10.80
C GLN A 10 10.75 -18.64 10.29
N ASP A 11 10.81 -19.65 11.16
CA ASP A 11 10.53 -21.05 10.83
C ASP A 11 9.08 -21.46 11.15
N ASP A 12 8.30 -20.59 11.79
CA ASP A 12 6.87 -20.81 12.08
C ASP A 12 6.01 -20.00 11.09
N PRO A 13 5.36 -20.65 10.12
CA PRO A 13 4.58 -19.94 9.09
C PRO A 13 3.37 -19.16 9.65
N ASP A 14 2.87 -19.50 10.85
CA ASP A 14 1.74 -18.82 11.46
C ASP A 14 2.17 -17.57 12.27
N LEU A 15 3.44 -17.52 12.69
CA LEU A 15 4.00 -16.44 13.52
C LEU A 15 5.02 -15.57 12.79
N SER A 16 5.61 -16.08 11.70
CA SER A 16 6.64 -15.39 10.93
C SER A 16 6.15 -14.07 10.32
N GLU A 17 7.02 -13.07 10.31
CA GLU A 17 6.74 -11.79 9.68
C GLU A 17 6.91 -11.84 8.17
N HIS A 18 5.93 -11.29 7.43
CA HIS A 18 6.00 -11.16 5.99
C HIS A 18 6.52 -9.78 5.57
N VAL A 19 7.62 -9.75 4.82
CA VAL A 19 8.18 -8.51 4.25
C VAL A 19 7.82 -8.42 2.78
N VAL A 20 7.17 -7.32 2.40
CA VAL A 20 6.84 -7.01 1.00
C VAL A 20 7.68 -5.82 0.56
N GLY A 21 8.48 -6.01 -0.50
CA GLY A 21 9.21 -4.91 -1.12
C GLY A 21 8.25 -3.95 -1.83
N ILE A 22 8.39 -2.65 -1.60
CA ILE A 22 7.59 -1.61 -2.24
C ILE A 22 8.47 -0.85 -3.22
N ASP A 23 8.08 -0.85 -4.50
CA ASP A 23 8.67 0.00 -5.54
C ASP A 23 7.84 1.29 -5.68
N TRP A 24 8.35 2.38 -5.10
CA TRP A 24 7.68 3.68 -5.14
C TRP A 24 7.79 4.30 -6.53
N LYS A 25 6.67 4.36 -7.26
CA LYS A 25 6.61 4.97 -8.61
C LYS A 25 6.60 6.50 -8.60
N MET A 26 6.08 7.09 -7.52
CA MET A 26 5.90 8.53 -7.39
C MET A 26 5.97 8.94 -5.92
N THR A 27 6.43 10.17 -5.67
CA THR A 27 6.37 10.82 -4.35
C THR A 27 5.97 12.27 -4.55
N LEU A 28 5.06 12.77 -3.71
CA LEU A 28 4.50 14.11 -3.81
C LEU A 28 4.60 14.83 -2.46
N PRO A 29 4.70 16.17 -2.44
CA PRO A 29 4.65 16.92 -1.20
C PRO A 29 3.24 16.87 -0.58
N ILE A 30 3.17 17.04 0.75
CA ILE A 30 1.88 17.01 1.48
C ILE A 30 0.89 18.08 1.01
N SER A 31 1.38 19.20 0.46
CA SER A 31 0.55 20.24 -0.14
C SER A 31 -0.27 19.77 -1.34
N GLU A 32 0.12 18.66 -1.96
CA GLU A 32 -0.58 18.03 -3.09
C GLU A 32 -1.46 16.86 -2.66
N ALA A 33 -1.63 16.64 -1.34
CA ALA A 33 -2.52 15.62 -0.82
C ALA A 33 -3.95 15.83 -1.34
N LYS A 34 -4.56 14.76 -1.85
CA LYS A 34 -5.91 14.79 -2.39
C LYS A 34 -6.89 14.03 -1.48
N THR A 35 -8.13 14.50 -1.43
CA THR A 35 -9.23 13.84 -0.71
C THR A 35 -10.54 14.01 -1.48
N PHE A 36 -11.44 13.04 -1.38
CA PHE A 36 -12.77 13.10 -1.95
C PHE A 36 -13.78 12.31 -1.10
N ALA A 37 -15.06 12.67 -1.19
CA ALA A 37 -16.11 11.99 -0.45
C ALA A 37 -16.28 10.55 -0.96
N GLY A 38 -16.23 9.58 -0.05
CA GLY A 38 -16.32 8.16 -0.40
C GLY A 38 -14.99 7.52 -0.80
N ALA A 39 -13.85 8.21 -0.62
CA ALA A 39 -12.53 7.61 -0.77
C ALA A 39 -12.39 6.39 0.15
N PHE A 40 -11.82 5.30 -0.39
CA PHE A 40 -11.58 4.09 0.36
C PHE A 40 -10.63 4.35 1.53
N ALA A 41 -11.04 3.91 2.73
CA ALA A 41 -10.23 3.98 3.94
C ALA A 41 -10.21 2.60 4.60
N ASN A 42 -9.02 2.04 4.80
CA ASN A 42 -8.83 0.81 5.56
C ASN A 42 -8.10 1.11 6.86
N GLN A 43 -8.69 0.70 7.99
CA GLN A 43 -8.07 0.82 9.31
C GLN A 43 -7.12 -0.35 9.61
N ASN A 44 -7.17 -1.42 8.83
CA ASN A 44 -6.29 -2.59 8.95
C ASN A 44 -5.05 -2.41 8.06
N VAL A 45 -3.89 -2.82 8.58
CA VAL A 45 -2.59 -2.23 8.26
C VAL A 45 -2.15 -2.30 6.79
N VAL A 46 -2.67 -3.21 5.96
CA VAL A 46 -2.49 -3.24 4.48
C VAL A 46 -3.64 -4.05 3.84
N CYS A 47 -4.18 -3.62 2.69
CA CYS A 47 -5.01 -4.49 1.83
C CYS A 47 -4.87 -4.14 0.35
N LYS A 48 -5.23 -5.07 -0.54
CA LYS A 48 -5.35 -4.77 -1.97
C LYS A 48 -6.54 -3.82 -2.19
N LEU A 49 -6.28 -2.65 -2.77
CA LEU A 49 -7.30 -1.66 -3.08
C LEU A 49 -8.16 -2.17 -4.26
N ARG A 50 -9.47 -2.27 -4.04
CA ARG A 50 -10.43 -2.75 -5.05
C ARG A 50 -11.61 -1.81 -5.28
N ASP A 51 -11.67 -0.71 -4.53
CA ASP A 51 -12.75 0.25 -4.62
C ASP A 51 -12.72 0.97 -5.99
N PRO A 52 -13.74 0.80 -6.85
CA PRO A 52 -13.68 1.32 -8.22
C PRO A 52 -13.51 2.84 -8.29
N ALA A 53 -14.18 3.59 -7.41
CA ALA A 53 -14.12 5.05 -7.40
C ALA A 53 -12.73 5.55 -7.04
N THR A 54 -12.09 4.94 -6.03
CA THR A 54 -10.72 5.26 -5.63
C THR A 54 -9.72 4.86 -6.71
N LEU A 55 -9.90 3.72 -7.38
CA LEU A 55 -9.04 3.30 -8.48
C LEU A 55 -9.12 4.25 -9.69
N GLU A 56 -10.33 4.68 -10.04
CA GLU A 56 -10.55 5.68 -11.09
C GLU A 56 -9.92 7.03 -10.73
N PHE A 57 -10.08 7.45 -9.47
CA PHE A 57 -9.44 8.66 -8.96
C PHE A 57 -7.92 8.62 -9.08
N LEU A 58 -7.29 7.51 -8.66
CA LEU A 58 -5.83 7.35 -8.74
C LEU A 58 -5.32 7.36 -10.19
N ARG A 59 -6.07 6.75 -11.11
CA ARG A 59 -5.78 6.79 -12.55
C ARG A 59 -5.82 8.21 -13.09
N ALA A 60 -6.86 8.97 -12.75
CA ALA A 60 -7.07 10.32 -13.26
C ALA A 60 -6.05 11.33 -12.72
N GLU A 61 -5.78 11.30 -11.42
CA GLU A 61 -4.94 12.32 -10.76
C GLU A 61 -3.45 12.00 -10.80
N PHE A 62 -3.08 10.71 -10.81
CA PHE A 62 -1.68 10.28 -10.69
C PHE A 62 -1.21 9.40 -11.86
N GLY A 63 -2.09 9.08 -12.82
CA GLY A 63 -1.75 8.26 -13.99
C GLY A 63 -1.50 6.78 -13.67
N ALA A 64 -1.93 6.31 -12.49
CA ALA A 64 -1.70 4.92 -12.07
C ALA A 64 -2.40 3.93 -13.00
N THR A 65 -1.67 3.02 -13.64
CA THR A 65 -2.22 2.05 -14.60
C THR A 65 -2.73 0.78 -13.91
N SER A 66 -3.61 0.01 -14.56
CA SER A 66 -4.08 -1.27 -14.02
C SER A 66 -2.95 -2.27 -13.75
N ALA A 67 -1.90 -2.29 -14.57
CA ALA A 67 -0.71 -3.12 -14.32
C ALA A 67 0.02 -2.76 -13.01
N GLU A 68 -0.07 -1.50 -12.56
CA GLU A 68 0.56 -1.02 -11.33
C GLU A 68 -0.32 -1.23 -10.08
N ILE A 69 -1.60 -1.53 -10.27
CA ILE A 69 -2.60 -1.69 -9.19
C ILE A 69 -2.95 -3.18 -9.00
N ASP A 70 -2.96 -3.96 -10.08
CA ASP A 70 -3.36 -5.37 -10.08
C ASP A 70 -2.19 -6.34 -9.89
N GLY A 71 -0.95 -5.85 -9.89
CA GLY A 71 0.26 -6.59 -9.52
C GLY A 71 0.25 -7.17 -8.11
#